data_AF-A0A2C1E3Y2-F1
#
_entry.id   AF-A0A2C1E3Y2-F1
#
_cell.length_a   1.000
_cell.length_b   1.000
_cell.length_c   1.000
_cell.angle_alpha   90.00
_cell.angle_beta   90.00
_cell.angle_gamma   90.00
#
_symmetry.space_group_name_H-M   'P 1'
#
loop_
_entity.id
_entity.type
_entity.pdbx_description
1 polymer ?
#
loop_
_entity_poly.entity_id
_entity_poly.type
_entity_poly.pdbx_seq_one_letter_code
_entity_poly.pdbx_strand_id
1 'polypeptide(L)'
;MISDLKKEALSSIRGNWGLGVGVTLLYYGIPAIGMFIIGCLIFMLFSLIIGMIDPDSFVEYSVTGEAIADSSAVFFLGLATVIMWAIIFIIYIATQSIMGYGYNNFTLRLAKKESTTISDLFEGFKKNNLFRSLKLGILQTILILLWSLLLIVPGIIKFFSYSMAYYILIENPEYTASEAIKKSKEMMQGHKLDLFITWLSFIGWFILGSLVGIFTLNIPYLWINPYYTTTISHFYLNLSKRENNMEELRVN
;
A
#
# COMPACT_ATOMS: atom_id res chain seq x y z
N MET A 1 -23.70 11.02 -7.27
CA MET A 1 -22.94 10.19 -6.31
C MET A 1 -21.42 10.33 -6.48
N ILE A 2 -20.78 9.82 -7.54
CA ILE A 2 -19.31 9.89 -7.69
C ILE A 2 -18.80 11.34 -7.82
N SER A 3 -19.54 12.19 -8.55
CA SER A 3 -19.28 13.62 -8.65
C SER A 3 -19.25 14.30 -7.28
N ASP A 4 -20.11 13.85 -6.37
CA ASP A 4 -20.33 14.47 -5.06
C ASP A 4 -19.18 14.05 -4.13
N LEU A 5 -18.81 12.77 -4.12
CA LEU A 5 -17.62 12.26 -3.43
C LEU A 5 -16.34 13.03 -3.83
N LYS A 6 -16.18 13.27 -5.14
CA LYS A 6 -15.05 14.04 -5.68
C LYS A 6 -15.06 15.50 -5.24
N LYS A 7 -16.22 16.15 -5.23
CA LYS A 7 -16.39 17.54 -4.74
C LYS A 7 -16.12 17.63 -3.23
N GLU A 8 -16.63 16.68 -2.46
CA GLU A 8 -16.41 16.57 -1.02
C GLU A 8 -14.92 16.38 -0.72
N ALA A 9 -14.22 15.52 -1.45
CA ALA A 9 -12.78 15.32 -1.30
C ALA A 9 -11.99 16.61 -1.58
N LEU A 10 -12.28 17.30 -2.67
CA LEU A 10 -11.65 18.58 -2.99
C LEU A 10 -11.94 19.65 -1.92
N SER A 11 -13.16 19.66 -1.37
CA SER A 11 -13.56 20.55 -0.28
C SER A 11 -12.77 20.26 1.02
N SER A 12 -12.61 18.98 1.37
CA SER A 12 -11.83 18.53 2.55
C SER A 12 -10.34 18.83 2.43
N ILE A 13 -9.77 18.73 1.23
CA ILE A 13 -8.33 19.00 0.99
C ILE A 13 -8.05 20.50 0.83
N ARG A 14 -9.06 21.32 0.54
CA ARG A 14 -8.88 22.77 0.36
C ARG A 14 -8.27 23.39 1.64
N GLY A 15 -7.09 23.98 1.49
CA GLY A 15 -6.29 24.54 2.60
C GLY A 15 -5.25 23.56 3.18
N ASN A 16 -5.38 22.26 2.92
CA ASN A 16 -4.48 21.21 3.41
C ASN A 16 -3.65 20.55 2.28
N TRP A 17 -3.65 21.09 1.06
CA TRP A 17 -2.90 20.53 -0.08
C TRP A 17 -1.42 20.31 0.22
N GLY A 18 -0.76 21.27 0.88
CA GLY A 18 0.65 21.13 1.26
C GLY A 18 0.88 19.96 2.21
N LEU A 19 -0.01 19.76 3.19
CA LEU A 19 0.03 18.61 4.09
C LEU A 19 -0.26 17.30 3.34
N GLY A 20 -1.27 17.28 2.47
CA GLY A 20 -1.59 16.11 1.64
C GLY A 20 -0.41 15.67 0.78
N VAL A 21 0.18 16.60 0.03
CA VAL A 21 1.37 16.36 -0.78
C VAL A 21 2.55 15.88 0.07
N GLY A 22 2.81 16.52 1.21
CA GLY A 22 3.89 16.13 2.12
C GLY A 22 3.70 14.73 2.71
N VAL A 23 2.49 14.40 3.17
CA VAL A 23 2.16 13.07 3.69
C VAL A 23 2.25 12.01 2.60
N THR A 24 1.78 12.29 1.38
CA THR A 24 1.93 11.38 0.23
C THR A 24 3.40 11.19 -0.15
N LEU A 25 4.21 12.24 -0.15
CA LEU A 25 5.64 12.15 -0.41
C LEU A 25 6.34 11.25 0.61
N LEU A 26 6.03 11.41 1.90
CA LEU A 26 6.60 10.55 2.95
C LEU A 26 6.07 9.11 2.86
N TYR A 27 4.80 8.94 2.52
CA TYR A 27 4.15 7.64 2.36
C TYR A 27 4.86 6.76 1.31
N TYR A 28 5.22 7.34 0.17
CA TYR A 28 5.96 6.61 -0.88
C TYR A 28 7.48 6.69 -0.73
N GLY A 29 7.99 7.83 -0.29
CA GLY A 29 9.42 8.12 -0.21
C GLY A 29 10.14 7.32 0.87
N ILE A 30 9.57 7.23 2.08
CA ILE A 30 10.22 6.49 3.18
C ILE A 30 10.38 5.01 2.85
N PRO A 31 9.34 4.27 2.41
CA PRO A 31 9.51 2.87 2.01
C PRO A 31 10.45 2.71 0.82
N ALA A 32 10.41 3.61 -0.17
CA ALA A 32 11.28 3.53 -1.35
C ALA A 32 12.76 3.72 -0.99
N ILE A 33 13.09 4.75 -0.21
CA ILE A 33 14.46 5.04 0.26
C ILE A 33 14.93 3.92 1.19
N GLY A 34 14.08 3.49 2.12
CA GLY A 34 14.39 2.38 3.04
C GLY A 34 14.70 1.09 2.29
N MET A 35 13.87 0.74 1.30
CA MET A 35 14.13 -0.41 0.43
C MET A 35 15.40 -0.28 -0.38
N PHE A 36 15.70 0.92 -0.91
CA PHE A 36 16.91 1.14 -1.68
C PHE A 36 18.15 0.93 -0.81
N ILE A 37 18.19 1.52 0.39
CA ILE A 37 19.29 1.36 1.34
C ILE A 37 19.46 -0.10 1.76
N ILE A 38 18.37 -0.74 2.21
CA ILE A 38 18.39 -2.14 2.64
C ILE A 38 18.78 -3.06 1.48
N GLY A 39 18.23 -2.82 0.29
CA GLY A 39 18.53 -3.59 -0.92
C GLY A 39 20.00 -3.46 -1.34
N CYS A 40 20.56 -2.24 -1.32
CA CYS A 40 21.99 -2.02 -1.57
C CYS A 40 22.87 -2.74 -0.54
N LEU A 41 22.52 -2.67 0.75
CA LEU A 41 23.27 -3.36 1.81
C LEU A 41 23.24 -4.88 1.63
N ILE A 42 22.07 -5.46 1.35
CA ILE A 42 21.95 -6.90 1.12
C ILE A 42 22.70 -7.31 -0.15
N PHE A 43 22.62 -6.51 -1.22
CA PHE A 43 23.35 -6.75 -2.46
C PHE A 43 24.87 -6.73 -2.23
N MET A 44 25.39 -5.74 -1.51
CA MET A 44 26.82 -5.64 -1.15
C MET A 44 27.28 -6.83 -0.30
N LEU A 45 26.50 -7.20 0.73
CA LEU A 45 26.80 -8.38 1.56
C LEU A 45 26.80 -9.66 0.72
N PHE A 46 25.84 -9.79 -0.19
CA PHE A 46 25.75 -10.93 -1.10
C PHE A 46 26.96 -10.99 -2.03
N SER A 47 27.34 -9.88 -2.69
CA SER A 47 28.54 -9.82 -3.54
C SER A 47 29.82 -10.17 -2.76
N LEU A 48 29.94 -9.72 -1.51
CA LEU A 48 31.07 -10.04 -0.65
C LEU A 48 31.14 -11.53 -0.32
N ILE A 49 30.01 -12.16 0.00
CA ILE A 49 29.95 -13.61 0.27
C ILE A 49 30.39 -14.41 -0.96
N ILE A 50 29.94 -14.03 -2.17
CA ILE A 50 30.38 -14.71 -3.40
C ILE A 50 31.88 -14.56 -3.58
N GLY A 51 32.41 -13.35 -3.42
CA GLY A 51 33.85 -13.09 -3.54
C GLY A 51 34.71 -13.85 -2.53
N MET A 52 34.14 -14.30 -1.41
CA MET A 52 34.83 -15.15 -0.43
C MET A 52 34.78 -16.64 -0.76
N ILE A 53 33.75 -17.12 -1.48
CA ILE A 53 33.58 -18.54 -1.79
C ILE A 53 34.57 -19.01 -2.86
N ASP A 54 34.86 -18.16 -3.85
CA ASP A 54 35.80 -18.46 -4.92
C ASP A 54 36.51 -17.18 -5.41
N PRO A 55 37.55 -16.73 -4.68
CA PRO A 55 38.25 -15.47 -5.00
C PRO A 55 38.95 -15.52 -6.37
N ASP A 56 39.39 -16.72 -6.78
CA ASP A 56 40.19 -16.92 -7.98
C ASP A 56 39.35 -16.73 -9.25
N SER A 57 38.07 -17.12 -9.25
CA SER A 57 37.17 -16.91 -10.40
C SER A 57 36.83 -15.44 -10.66
N PHE A 58 36.80 -14.59 -9.63
CA PHE A 58 36.66 -13.14 -9.83
C PHE A 58 37.89 -12.52 -10.50
N VAL A 59 39.09 -12.93 -10.07
CA VAL A 59 40.36 -12.44 -10.64
C VAL A 59 40.52 -12.97 -12.06
N GLU A 60 40.23 -14.25 -12.30
CA GLU A 60 40.30 -14.86 -13.62
C GLU A 60 39.32 -14.22 -14.60
N TYR A 61 38.04 -14.01 -14.22
CA TYR A 61 37.07 -13.26 -15.04
C TYR A 61 37.56 -11.86 -15.42
N SER A 62 38.21 -11.15 -14.49
CA SER A 62 38.74 -9.80 -14.74
C SER A 62 39.92 -9.77 -15.73
N VAL A 63 40.63 -10.90 -15.87
CA VAL A 63 41.82 -11.05 -16.73
C VAL A 63 41.48 -11.69 -18.08
N THR A 64 40.62 -12.71 -18.10
CA THR A 64 40.31 -13.52 -19.29
C THR A 64 39.04 -13.06 -20.00
N GLY A 65 38.10 -12.43 -19.29
CA GLY A 65 36.78 -12.08 -19.81
C GLY A 65 35.83 -13.27 -20.00
N GLU A 66 36.27 -14.49 -19.71
CA GLU A 66 35.46 -15.70 -19.81
C GLU A 66 34.83 -16.03 -18.45
N ALA A 67 33.50 -16.15 -18.40
CA ALA A 67 32.78 -16.50 -17.18
C ALA A 67 32.91 -18.00 -16.91
N ILE A 68 33.87 -18.41 -16.08
CA ILE A 68 34.03 -19.80 -15.64
C ILE A 68 33.22 -20.01 -14.35
N ALA A 69 31.89 -19.91 -14.44
CA ALA A 69 31.04 -20.37 -13.35
C ALA A 69 30.62 -21.81 -13.66
N ASP A 70 31.04 -22.77 -12.83
CA ASP A 70 30.48 -24.12 -12.89
C ASP A 70 28.94 -24.03 -12.79
N SER A 71 28.23 -24.94 -13.47
CA SER A 71 26.77 -24.91 -13.54
C SER A 71 26.11 -24.94 -12.14
N SER A 72 26.78 -25.53 -11.15
CA SER A 72 26.35 -25.50 -9.75
C SER A 72 26.44 -24.10 -9.12
N ALA A 73 27.52 -23.35 -9.37
CA ALA A 73 27.71 -22.00 -8.85
C ALA A 73 26.65 -21.03 -9.40
N VAL A 74 26.39 -21.07 -10.71
CA VAL A 74 25.32 -20.26 -11.34
C VAL A 74 23.96 -20.54 -10.71
N PHE A 75 23.66 -21.81 -10.43
CA PHE A 75 22.41 -22.21 -9.77
C PHE A 75 22.28 -21.64 -8.36
N PHE A 76 23.31 -21.78 -7.51
CA PHE A 76 23.27 -21.25 -6.14
C PHE A 76 23.21 -19.72 -6.10
N LEU A 77 23.89 -19.04 -7.04
CA LEU A 77 23.78 -17.59 -7.23
C LEU A 77 22.36 -17.16 -7.60
N GLY A 78 21.75 -17.87 -8.55
CA GLY A 78 20.36 -17.66 -8.93
C GLY A 78 19.41 -17.85 -7.75
N LEU A 79 19.58 -18.92 -6.98
CA LEU A 79 18.75 -19.18 -5.80
C LEU A 79 18.90 -18.07 -4.74
N ALA A 80 20.12 -17.66 -4.44
CA ALA A 80 20.38 -16.65 -3.42
C ALA A 80 19.89 -15.25 -3.82
N THR A 81 19.98 -14.88 -5.10
CA THR A 81 19.37 -13.64 -5.60
C THR A 81 17.84 -13.66 -5.49
N VAL A 82 17.19 -14.79 -5.78
CA VAL A 82 15.73 -14.95 -5.58
C VAL A 82 15.35 -14.82 -4.11
N ILE A 83 16.09 -15.45 -3.20
CA ILE A 83 15.86 -15.33 -1.75
C ILE A 83 16.01 -13.88 -1.29
N MET A 84 17.04 -13.17 -1.76
CA MET A 84 17.25 -11.75 -1.47
C MET A 84 16.04 -10.90 -1.91
N TRP A 85 15.57 -11.05 -3.15
CA TRP A 85 14.40 -10.31 -3.63
C TRP A 85 13.13 -10.64 -2.84
N ALA A 86 12.96 -11.90 -2.42
CA ALA A 86 11.84 -12.30 -1.57
C ALA A 86 11.89 -11.61 -0.20
N ILE A 87 13.07 -11.52 0.42
CA ILE A 87 13.24 -10.81 1.71
C ILE A 87 12.92 -9.33 1.57
N ILE A 88 13.45 -8.66 0.54
CA ILE A 88 13.17 -7.23 0.27
C ILE A 88 11.66 -7.01 0.08
N PHE A 89 11.01 -7.89 -0.68
CA PHE A 89 9.57 -7.82 -0.92
C PHE A 89 8.74 -7.99 0.37
N ILE A 90 9.13 -8.90 1.27
CA ILE A 90 8.47 -9.09 2.57
C ILE A 90 8.62 -7.84 3.44
N ILE A 91 9.83 -7.27 3.51
CA ILE A 91 10.09 -6.03 4.27
C ILE A 91 9.23 -4.89 3.71
N TYR A 92 9.15 -4.78 2.38
CA TYR A 92 8.30 -3.80 1.72
C TYR A 92 6.84 -3.91 2.11
N ILE A 93 6.27 -5.12 2.03
CA ILE A 93 4.88 -5.37 2.42
C ILE A 93 4.66 -4.98 3.89
N ALA A 94 5.58 -5.32 4.78
CA ALA A 94 5.50 -4.98 6.19
C ALA A 94 5.49 -3.45 6.41
N THR A 95 6.44 -2.73 5.82
CA THR A 95 6.51 -1.26 5.91
C THR A 95 5.27 -0.62 5.32
N GLN A 96 4.81 -1.07 4.15
CA GLN A 96 3.61 -0.53 3.50
C GLN A 96 2.34 -0.81 4.29
N SER A 97 2.25 -1.95 4.98
CA SER A 97 1.10 -2.28 5.84
C SER A 97 0.96 -1.28 6.99
N ILE A 98 2.09 -0.88 7.58
CA ILE A 98 2.13 0.05 8.70
C ILE A 98 1.90 1.50 8.22
N MET A 99 2.62 1.93 7.18
CA MET A 99 2.45 3.25 6.57
C MET A 99 1.03 3.44 6.01
N GLY A 100 0.45 2.39 5.44
CA GLY A 100 -0.91 2.39 4.88
C GLY A 100 -1.98 2.63 5.95
N TYR A 101 -1.78 2.13 7.17
CA TYR A 101 -2.67 2.44 8.29
C TYR A 101 -2.67 3.94 8.60
N GLY A 102 -1.49 4.55 8.74
CA GLY A 102 -1.38 5.98 9.02
C GLY A 102 -1.86 6.85 7.86
N TYR A 103 -1.62 6.44 6.62
CA TYR A 103 -2.12 7.16 5.44
C TYR A 103 -3.65 7.17 5.37
N ASN A 104 -4.30 6.02 5.59
CA ASN A 104 -5.77 5.94 5.66
C ASN A 104 -6.32 6.75 6.85
N ASN A 105 -5.62 6.76 8.00
CA ASN A 105 -6.00 7.59 9.13
C ASN A 105 -5.96 9.08 8.78
N PHE A 106 -4.85 9.55 8.20
CA PHE A 106 -4.71 10.93 7.75
C PHE A 106 -5.81 11.34 6.76
N THR A 107 -6.09 10.52 5.74
CA THR A 107 -7.12 10.85 4.74
C THR A 107 -8.54 10.78 5.28
N LEU A 108 -8.81 9.88 6.23
CA LEU A 108 -10.08 9.80 6.94
C LEU A 108 -10.32 11.05 7.79
N ARG A 109 -9.30 11.50 8.54
CA ARG A 109 -9.38 12.73 9.33
C ARG A 109 -9.57 13.97 8.45
N LEU A 110 -8.91 14.03 7.30
CA LEU A 110 -9.17 15.06 6.28
C LEU A 110 -10.63 15.02 5.79
N ALA A 111 -11.14 13.83 5.45
CA ALA A 111 -12.53 13.68 5.00
C ALA A 111 -13.53 14.16 6.07
N LYS A 112 -13.27 13.85 7.34
CA LYS A 112 -14.04 14.32 8.51
C LYS A 112 -13.83 15.81 8.84
N LYS A 113 -12.93 16.51 8.14
CA LYS A 113 -12.52 17.91 8.41
C LYS A 113 -11.95 18.12 9.82
N GLU A 114 -11.29 17.10 10.36
CA GLU A 114 -10.54 17.20 11.60
C GLU A 114 -9.16 17.84 11.38
N SER A 115 -8.54 18.35 12.44
CA SER A 115 -7.18 18.89 12.39
C SER A 115 -6.16 17.78 12.09
N THR A 116 -5.40 17.90 11.01
CA THR A 116 -4.43 16.87 10.61
C THR A 116 -3.00 17.37 10.65
N THR A 117 -2.06 16.45 10.87
CA THR A 117 -0.62 16.71 10.95
C THR A 117 0.15 15.60 10.24
N ILE A 118 1.43 15.84 9.96
CA ILE A 118 2.31 14.80 9.40
C ILE A 118 2.46 13.60 10.34
N SER A 119 2.32 13.80 11.66
CA SER A 119 2.40 12.71 12.65
C SER A 119 1.33 11.65 12.46
N ASP A 120 0.18 11.99 11.84
CA ASP A 120 -0.90 11.05 11.57
C ASP A 120 -0.47 9.90 10.67
N LEU A 121 0.51 10.14 9.78
CA LEU A 121 1.10 9.12 8.91
C LEU A 121 1.82 8.03 9.70
N PHE A 122 2.36 8.37 10.87
CA PHE A 122 3.14 7.47 11.70
C PHE A 122 2.32 6.77 12.79
N GLU A 123 0.99 6.96 12.81
CA GLU A 123 0.09 6.31 13.79
C GLU A 123 0.20 4.79 13.77
N GLY A 124 0.46 4.20 12.60
CA GLY A 124 0.69 2.77 12.47
C GLY A 124 1.91 2.28 13.25
N PHE A 125 2.93 3.12 13.48
CA PHE A 125 4.15 2.73 14.20
C PHE A 125 4.01 2.82 15.73
N LYS A 126 2.93 3.40 16.25
CA LYS A 126 2.71 3.45 17.70
C LYS A 126 2.51 2.04 18.25
N LYS A 127 2.98 1.81 19.48
CA LYS A 127 2.97 0.49 20.16
C LYS A 127 1.62 -0.24 20.09
N ASN A 128 0.51 0.50 20.25
CA ASN A 128 -0.83 -0.07 20.26
C ASN A 128 -1.36 -0.44 18.86
N ASN A 129 -0.80 0.16 17.80
CA ASN A 129 -1.26 0.00 16.43
C ASN A 129 -0.33 -0.87 15.59
N LEU A 130 0.98 -0.90 15.88
CA LEU A 130 2.00 -1.58 15.09
C LEU A 130 1.61 -3.00 14.68
N PHE A 131 1.30 -3.85 15.66
CA PHE A 131 0.91 -5.24 15.38
C PHE A 131 -0.45 -5.34 14.69
N ARG A 132 -1.37 -4.39 14.89
CA ARG A 132 -2.70 -4.38 14.28
C ARG A 132 -2.60 -4.01 12.81
N SER A 133 -1.92 -2.91 12.50
CA SER A 133 -1.65 -2.43 11.15
C SER A 133 -0.89 -3.47 10.32
N LEU A 134 0.14 -4.08 10.92
CA LEU A 134 0.93 -5.13 10.27
C LEU A 134 0.09 -6.39 10.00
N LYS A 135 -0.64 -6.91 11.00
CA LYS A 135 -1.50 -8.09 10.84
C LYS A 135 -2.57 -7.86 9.78
N LEU A 136 -3.19 -6.68 9.75
CA LEU A 136 -4.21 -6.35 8.75
C LEU A 136 -3.63 -6.37 7.34
N GLY A 137 -2.55 -5.64 7.09
CA GLY A 137 -1.96 -5.56 5.75
C GLY A 137 -1.42 -6.90 5.25
N ILE A 138 -0.77 -7.69 6.11
CA ILE A 138 -0.30 -9.04 5.76
C ILE A 138 -1.48 -9.96 5.45
N LEU A 139 -2.50 -9.99 6.30
CA LEU A 139 -3.67 -10.86 6.10
C LEU A 139 -4.43 -10.48 4.82
N GLN A 140 -4.62 -9.18 4.57
CA GLN A 140 -5.24 -8.69 3.34
C GLN A 140 -4.43 -9.09 2.10
N THR A 141 -3.10 -8.95 2.15
CA THR A 141 -2.20 -9.33 1.06
C THR A 141 -2.27 -10.83 0.76
N ILE A 142 -2.20 -11.68 1.79
CA ILE A 142 -2.30 -13.14 1.63
C ILE A 142 -3.65 -13.53 1.04
N LEU A 143 -4.76 -12.98 1.56
CA LEU A 143 -6.08 -13.31 1.05
C LEU A 143 -6.23 -12.91 -0.41
N ILE A 144 -5.83 -11.70 -0.79
CA ILE A 144 -5.91 -11.23 -2.19
C ILE A 144 -5.02 -12.07 -3.09
N LEU A 145 -3.81 -12.42 -2.65
CA LEU A 145 -2.90 -13.28 -3.40
C LEU A 145 -3.53 -14.66 -3.65
N LEU A 146 -4.07 -15.32 -2.61
CA LEU A 146 -4.71 -16.63 -2.73
C LEU A 146 -5.89 -16.60 -3.73
N TRP A 147 -6.71 -15.56 -3.69
CA TRP A 147 -7.80 -15.39 -4.66
C TRP A 147 -7.29 -15.14 -6.08
N SER A 148 -6.22 -14.36 -6.22
CA SER A 148 -5.62 -14.03 -7.52
C SER A 148 -4.90 -15.22 -8.14
N LEU A 149 -4.32 -16.11 -7.32
CA LEU A 149 -3.71 -17.37 -7.76
C LEU A 149 -4.75 -18.36 -8.29
N LEU A 150 -5.96 -18.36 -7.74
CA LEU A 150 -7.06 -19.17 -8.28
C LEU A 150 -7.49 -18.61 -9.64
N LEU A 151 -7.84 -17.31 -9.68
CA LEU A 151 -8.25 -16.59 -10.88
C LEU A 151 -8.09 -15.07 -10.66
N ILE A 152 -7.75 -14.33 -11.73
CA ILE A 152 -7.56 -12.87 -11.66
C ILE A 152 -8.85 -12.15 -11.22
N VAL A 153 -10.00 -12.51 -11.81
CA VAL A 153 -11.29 -11.81 -11.57
C VAL A 153 -11.74 -11.92 -10.09
N PRO A 154 -11.79 -13.11 -9.46
CA PRO A 154 -12.02 -13.22 -8.01
C PRO A 154 -11.04 -12.42 -7.15
N GLY A 155 -9.76 -12.36 -7.53
CA GLY A 155 -8.75 -11.52 -6.88
C GLY A 155 -9.16 -10.04 -6.82
N ILE A 156 -9.56 -9.49 -7.98
CA ILE A 156 -10.03 -8.09 -8.09
C ILE A 156 -11.29 -7.86 -7.23
N ILE A 157 -12.27 -8.78 -7.27
CA ILE A 157 -13.49 -8.66 -6.46
C ILE A 157 -13.15 -8.61 -4.97
N LYS A 158 -12.16 -9.40 -4.53
CA LYS A 158 -11.73 -9.47 -3.13
C LYS A 158 -10.92 -8.27 -2.70
N PHE A 159 -10.09 -7.71 -3.59
CA PHE A 159 -9.45 -6.41 -3.39
C PHE A 159 -10.48 -5.33 -3.01
N PHE A 160 -11.56 -5.18 -3.79
CA PHE A 160 -12.62 -4.22 -3.47
C PHE A 160 -13.41 -4.60 -2.20
N SER A 161 -13.62 -5.90 -1.95
CA SER A 161 -14.32 -6.36 -0.73
C SER A 161 -13.60 -5.97 0.56
N TYR A 162 -12.27 -5.89 0.54
CA TYR A 162 -11.43 -5.63 1.71
C TYR A 162 -10.94 -4.16 1.80
N SER A 163 -11.34 -3.33 0.85
CA SER A 163 -10.87 -1.94 0.70
C SER A 163 -11.20 -1.03 1.90
N MET A 164 -12.21 -1.37 2.71
CA MET A 164 -12.63 -0.56 3.87
C MET A 164 -12.00 -1.02 5.18
N ALA A 165 -11.24 -2.11 5.20
CA ALA A 165 -10.77 -2.74 6.43
C ALA A 165 -9.85 -1.84 7.26
N TYR A 166 -9.00 -1.02 6.63
CA TYR A 166 -8.17 -0.06 7.34
C TYR A 166 -9.01 1.00 8.05
N TYR A 167 -10.00 1.59 7.37
CA TYR A 167 -10.88 2.60 7.97
C TYR A 167 -11.65 2.02 9.17
N ILE A 168 -12.19 0.81 9.03
CA ILE A 168 -12.90 0.11 10.11
C ILE A 168 -11.98 -0.12 11.31
N LEU A 169 -10.74 -0.57 11.10
CA LEU A 169 -9.78 -0.81 12.17
C LEU A 169 -9.29 0.49 12.84
N ILE A 170 -9.28 1.61 12.10
CA ILE A 170 -8.96 2.94 12.65
C ILE A 170 -10.09 3.41 13.58
N GLU A 171 -11.35 3.22 13.18
CA GLU A 171 -12.50 3.65 13.97
C GLU A 171 -12.86 2.70 15.11
N ASN A 172 -12.49 1.42 15.01
CA ASN A 172 -12.76 0.37 16.00
C ASN A 172 -11.43 -0.28 16.44
N PRO A 173 -10.61 0.40 17.27
CA PRO A 173 -9.29 -0.10 17.67
C PRO A 173 -9.35 -1.44 18.44
N GLU A 174 -10.49 -1.82 18.98
CA GLU A 174 -10.74 -3.09 19.65
C GLU A 174 -10.83 -4.29 18.69
N TYR A 175 -11.09 -4.05 17.40
CA TYR A 175 -11.19 -5.13 16.42
C TYR A 175 -9.83 -5.76 16.10
N THR A 176 -9.87 -7.06 15.86
CA THR A 176 -8.79 -7.79 15.21
C THR A 176 -8.75 -7.52 13.71
N ALA A 177 -7.60 -7.79 13.07
CA ALA A 177 -7.46 -7.71 11.62
C ALA A 177 -8.53 -8.51 10.85
N SER A 178 -8.85 -9.72 11.33
CA SER A 178 -9.86 -10.58 10.72
C SER A 178 -11.28 -10.01 10.86
N GLU A 179 -11.61 -9.42 12.01
CA GLU A 179 -12.90 -8.76 12.24
C GLU A 179 -13.06 -7.53 11.34
N ALA A 180 -12.02 -6.69 11.22
CA ALA A 180 -12.04 -5.55 10.30
C ALA A 180 -12.22 -5.97 8.84
N ILE A 181 -11.56 -7.05 8.39
CA ILE A 181 -11.74 -7.61 7.04
C ILE A 181 -13.16 -8.16 6.86
N LYS A 182 -13.70 -8.86 7.86
CA LYS A 182 -15.06 -9.41 7.82
C LYS A 182 -16.09 -8.28 7.71
N LYS A 183 -16.00 -7.26 8.55
CA LYS A 183 -16.88 -6.09 8.52
C LYS A 183 -16.74 -5.32 7.20
N SER A 184 -15.52 -5.16 6.67
CA SER A 184 -15.31 -4.58 5.33
C SER A 184 -16.04 -5.37 4.25
N LYS A 185 -15.95 -6.70 4.29
CA LYS A 185 -16.63 -7.58 3.32
C LYS A 185 -18.15 -7.42 3.39
N GLU A 186 -18.70 -7.27 4.60
CA GLU A 186 -20.14 -7.05 4.86
C GLU A 186 -20.59 -5.67 4.37
N MET A 187 -19.89 -4.61 4.78
CA MET A 187 -20.13 -3.23 4.36
C MET A 187 -20.05 -3.06 2.83
N MET A 188 -19.16 -3.79 2.17
CA MET A 188 -18.97 -3.72 0.72
C MET A 188 -19.94 -4.60 -0.09
N GLN A 189 -20.89 -5.31 0.54
CA GLN A 189 -21.91 -6.06 -0.22
C GLN A 189 -22.80 -5.08 -0.98
N GLY A 190 -22.99 -5.31 -2.29
CA GLY A 190 -23.71 -4.37 -3.17
C GLY A 190 -22.89 -3.16 -3.64
N HIS A 191 -21.78 -2.81 -2.97
CA HIS A 191 -21.04 -1.55 -3.21
C HIS A 191 -19.67 -1.70 -3.89
N LYS A 192 -19.27 -2.93 -4.24
CA LYS A 192 -17.98 -3.20 -4.91
C LYS A 192 -17.89 -2.55 -6.28
N LEU A 193 -19.01 -2.59 -7.03
CA LEU A 193 -19.08 -1.96 -8.35
C LEU A 193 -19.06 -0.44 -8.23
N ASP A 194 -19.70 0.14 -7.22
CA ASP A 194 -19.64 1.59 -6.96
C ASP A 194 -18.21 2.07 -6.73
N LEU A 195 -17.43 1.31 -5.95
CA LEU A 195 -16.01 1.60 -5.72
C LEU A 195 -15.17 1.38 -6.98
N PHE A 196 -15.44 0.33 -7.76
CA PHE A 196 -14.77 0.10 -9.04
C PHE A 196 -15.01 1.24 -10.04
N ILE A 197 -16.25 1.72 -10.18
CA ILE A 197 -16.58 2.86 -11.05
C ILE A 197 -15.93 4.14 -10.51
N THR A 198 -15.87 4.31 -9.17
CA THR A 198 -15.13 5.42 -8.56
C THR A 198 -13.66 5.36 -8.98
N TRP A 199 -13.01 4.21 -8.91
CA TRP A 199 -11.63 4.02 -9.39
C TRP A 199 -11.47 4.30 -10.88
N LEU A 200 -12.37 3.79 -11.73
CA LEU A 200 -12.38 4.09 -13.17
C LEU A 200 -12.50 5.59 -13.46
N SER A 201 -13.24 6.33 -12.64
CA SER A 201 -13.38 7.78 -12.81
C SER A 201 -12.07 8.55 -12.55
N PHE A 202 -11.05 7.91 -11.96
CA PHE A 202 -9.70 8.46 -11.79
C PHE A 202 -8.70 7.93 -12.81
N ILE A 203 -9.08 6.98 -13.67
CA ILE A 203 -8.14 6.35 -14.61
C ILE A 203 -7.46 7.37 -15.53
N GLY A 204 -8.18 8.40 -15.97
CA GLY A 204 -7.61 9.49 -16.79
C GLY A 204 -6.53 10.28 -16.04
N TRP A 205 -6.71 10.54 -14.74
CA TRP A 205 -5.70 11.18 -13.90
C TRP A 205 -4.50 10.28 -13.69
N PHE A 206 -4.70 8.98 -13.50
CA PHE A 206 -3.61 8.02 -13.37
C PHE A 206 -2.82 7.86 -14.67
N ILE A 207 -3.48 7.79 -15.82
CA ILE A 207 -2.81 7.73 -17.13
C ILE A 207 -2.01 9.02 -17.37
N LEU A 208 -2.62 10.19 -17.15
CA LEU A 208 -1.91 11.46 -17.29
C LEU A 208 -0.72 11.55 -16.31
N GLY A 209 -0.92 11.10 -15.08
CA GLY A 209 0.11 11.02 -14.06
C GLY A 209 1.27 10.11 -14.46
N SER A 210 1.00 8.94 -15.05
CA SER A 210 2.04 8.06 -15.61
C SER A 210 2.77 8.71 -16.78
N LEU A 211 2.05 9.29 -17.74
CA LEU A 211 2.64 9.86 -18.95
C LEU A 211 3.59 11.01 -18.64
N VAL A 212 3.18 11.93 -17.76
CA VAL A 212 4.04 13.01 -17.27
C VAL A 212 5.10 12.46 -16.31
N GLY A 213 4.71 11.50 -15.47
CA GLY A 213 5.54 10.90 -14.43
C GLY A 213 6.78 10.19 -14.96
N ILE A 214 6.76 9.66 -16.18
CA ILE A 214 7.95 9.10 -16.84
C ILE A 214 9.09 10.12 -16.92
N PHE A 215 8.78 11.40 -17.15
CA PHE A 215 9.77 12.48 -17.25
C PHE A 215 10.03 13.19 -15.93
N THR A 216 9.15 13.03 -14.95
CA THR A 216 9.18 13.80 -13.70
C THR A 216 9.22 12.90 -12.47
N LEU A 217 9.76 11.68 -12.56
CA LEU A 217 9.86 10.74 -11.43
C LEU A 217 8.53 10.53 -10.68
N ASN A 218 7.42 10.42 -11.40
CA ASN A 218 6.06 10.24 -10.84
C ASN A 218 5.56 11.37 -9.91
N ILE A 219 6.17 12.57 -9.95
CA ILE A 219 5.75 13.77 -9.19
C ILE A 219 4.23 14.06 -9.24
N PRO A 220 3.51 13.94 -10.38
CA PRO A 220 2.06 14.21 -10.42
C PRO A 220 1.23 13.40 -9.42
N TYR A 221 1.67 12.19 -9.07
CA TYR A 221 0.97 11.34 -8.10
C TYR A 221 0.94 11.93 -6.69
N LEU A 222 1.82 12.87 -6.37
CA LEU A 222 1.80 13.57 -5.08
C LEU A 222 0.53 14.40 -4.88
N TRP A 223 -0.10 14.89 -5.96
CA TRP A 223 -1.39 15.59 -5.90
C TRP A 223 -2.58 14.67 -6.19
N ILE A 224 -2.40 13.70 -7.10
CA ILE A 224 -3.49 12.79 -7.46
C ILE A 224 -3.87 11.89 -6.28
N ASN A 225 -2.88 11.37 -5.54
CA ASN A 225 -3.14 10.44 -4.44
C ASN A 225 -3.97 11.03 -3.30
N PRO A 226 -3.65 12.19 -2.69
CA PRO A 226 -4.47 12.71 -1.60
C PRO A 226 -5.90 12.98 -2.07
N TYR A 227 -6.09 13.46 -3.30
CA TYR A 227 -7.41 13.63 -3.89
C TYR A 227 -8.16 12.30 -4.04
N TYR A 228 -7.51 11.29 -4.61
CA TYR A 228 -8.08 9.96 -4.79
C TYR A 228 -8.42 9.30 -3.46
N THR A 229 -7.48 9.23 -2.51
CA THR A 229 -7.68 8.51 -1.25
C THR A 229 -8.66 9.21 -0.32
N THR A 230 -8.71 10.55 -0.28
CA THR A 230 -9.79 11.26 0.43
C THR A 230 -11.16 11.04 -0.23
N THR A 231 -11.22 10.84 -1.55
CA THR A 231 -12.48 10.43 -2.21
C THR A 231 -12.92 9.04 -1.73
N ILE A 232 -11.99 8.10 -1.56
CA ILE A 232 -12.28 6.78 -0.98
C ILE A 232 -12.67 6.90 0.51
N SER A 233 -12.08 7.83 1.25
CA SER A 233 -12.49 8.09 2.65
C SER A 233 -13.92 8.63 2.73
N HIS A 234 -14.34 9.52 1.82
CA HIS A 234 -15.75 9.94 1.73
C HIS A 234 -16.69 8.81 1.30
N PHE A 235 -16.24 7.92 0.43
CA PHE A 235 -16.99 6.72 0.07
C PHE A 235 -17.23 5.84 1.31
N TYR A 236 -16.20 5.60 2.12
CA TYR A 236 -16.32 4.90 3.40
C TYR A 236 -17.31 5.57 4.35
N LEU A 237 -17.18 6.87 4.58
CA LEU A 237 -18.07 7.63 5.49
C LEU A 237 -19.54 7.54 5.05
N ASN A 238 -19.80 7.57 3.74
CA ASN A 238 -21.14 7.41 3.19
C ASN A 238 -21.71 6.01 3.40
N LEU A 239 -20.89 4.96 3.33
CA LEU A 239 -21.33 3.60 3.67
C LEU A 239 -21.59 3.43 5.15
N SER A 240 -20.69 3.90 6.01
CA SER A 240 -20.84 3.87 7.47
C SER A 240 -22.11 4.59 7.92
N LYS A 241 -22.37 5.79 7.38
CA LYS A 241 -23.61 6.54 7.66
C LYS A 241 -24.87 5.77 7.27
N ARG A 242 -24.87 5.07 6.13
CA ARG A 242 -26.01 4.25 5.69
C ARG A 242 -26.23 3.06 6.61
N GLU A 243 -25.16 2.41 7.05
CA GLU A 243 -25.23 1.27 7.96
C GLU A 243 -25.83 1.68 9.31
N ASN A 244 -25.34 2.77 9.91
CA ASN A 244 -25.86 3.30 11.18
C ASN A 244 -27.36 3.64 11.09
N ASN A 245 -27.78 4.33 10.01
CA ASN A 245 -29.19 4.66 9.80
C ASN A 245 -30.07 3.40 9.69
N MET A 246 -29.58 2.34 9.05
CA MET A 246 -30.31 1.07 8.93
C MET A 246 -30.39 0.32 10.26
N GLU A 247 -29.38 0.46 11.12
CA GLU A 247 -29.37 -0.14 12.45
C GLU A 247 -30.35 0.58 13.39
N GLU A 248 -30.40 1.91 13.36
CA GLU A 248 -31.40 2.72 14.07
C GLU A 248 -32.84 2.34 13.66
N LEU A 249 -33.08 2.09 12.37
CA LEU A 249 -34.40 1.65 11.86
C LEU A 249 -34.78 0.21 12.26
N ARG A 250 -33.81 -0.63 12.65
CA ARG A 250 -34.09 -2.01 13.12
C ARG A 250 -34.36 -2.09 14.61
N VAL A 251 -33.88 -1.12 15.36
CA VAL A 251 -34.02 -1.05 16.83
C VAL A 251 -35.29 -0.31 17.25
N ASN A 252 -35.84 0.55 16.37
CA ASN A 252 -37.13 1.22 16.52
C ASN A 252 -38.28 0.40 15.93
#